data_AF-A0A4R6WKW3-F1
#
_entry.id   AF-A0A4R6WKW3-F1
#
_cell.length_a   1.000
_cell.length_b   1.000
_cell.length_c   1.000
_cell.angle_alpha   90.00
_cell.angle_beta   90.00
_cell.angle_gamma   90.00
#
_symmetry.space_group_name_H-M   'P 1'
#
loop_
_entity.id
_entity.type
_entity.pdbx_description
1 polymer ?
#
loop_
_entity_poly.entity_id
_entity_poly.type
_entity_poly.pdbx_seq_one_letter_code
_entity_poly.pdbx_strand_id
1 'polypeptide(L)'
;MYVLNKIYALLGIVIAAFSTVFCPFLKVPLVGNWNLYQTDLILFGGTIGLLGVLVLFFTLRKVSWFRWTSYLLLIWCAVAFLGVYFKINNYFGMKFVDGILAKTLHLKWGWLVLFIGVFISVLSVKKVKEIN
;
A
#
# COMPACT_ATOMS: atom_id res chain seq x y z
N MET A 1 -25.59 -10.64 6.72
CA MET A 1 -24.64 -10.18 7.78
C MET A 1 -23.17 -10.23 7.29
N TYR A 2 -22.27 -9.33 7.75
CA TYR A 2 -20.81 -9.43 7.48
C TYR A 2 -20.07 -10.00 8.70
N VAL A 3 -19.09 -10.86 8.45
CA VAL A 3 -18.21 -11.44 9.48
C VAL A 3 -16.75 -11.14 9.15
N LEU A 4 -16.00 -10.76 10.18
CA LEU A 4 -14.58 -10.43 10.09
C LEU A 4 -13.75 -11.59 10.66
N ASN A 5 -12.85 -12.14 9.85
CA ASN A 5 -11.80 -13.05 10.34
C ASN A 5 -10.65 -12.21 10.94
N LYS A 6 -10.59 -12.19 12.27
CA LYS A 6 -9.63 -11.36 13.02
C LYS A 6 -8.17 -11.68 12.71
N ILE A 7 -7.84 -12.97 12.48
CA ILE A 7 -6.46 -13.39 12.21
C ILE A 7 -6.01 -12.82 10.87
N TYR A 8 -6.83 -12.98 9.82
CA TYR A 8 -6.52 -12.42 8.50
C TYR A 8 -6.48 -10.89 8.55
N ALA A 9 -7.42 -10.25 9.23
CA ALA A 9 -7.44 -8.79 9.37
C ALA A 9 -6.13 -8.28 10.01
N LEU A 10 -5.71 -8.89 11.12
CA LEU A 10 -4.48 -8.53 11.82
C LEU A 10 -3.23 -8.81 10.98
N LEU A 11 -3.15 -9.99 10.35
CA LEU A 11 -2.05 -10.34 9.45
C LEU A 11 -1.92 -9.32 8.31
N GLY A 12 -3.02 -8.97 7.65
CA GLY A 12 -3.01 -8.01 6.56
C GLY A 12 -2.54 -6.62 7.01
N ILE A 13 -3.02 -6.16 8.16
CA ILE A 13 -2.59 -4.88 8.78
C ILE A 13 -1.09 -4.90 9.08
N VAL A 14 -0.61 -5.95 9.76
CA VAL A 14 0.80 -6.07 10.18
C VAL A 14 1.72 -6.14 8.96
N ILE A 15 1.38 -6.94 7.95
CA ILE A 15 2.17 -7.05 6.72
C ILE A 15 2.21 -5.71 5.98
N ALA A 16 1.08 -5.02 5.85
CA ALA A 16 1.02 -3.72 5.17
C ALA A 16 1.80 -2.63 5.92
N ALA A 17 1.69 -2.59 7.25
CA ALA A 17 2.43 -1.66 8.10
C ALA A 17 3.94 -1.95 8.05
N PHE A 18 4.34 -3.22 8.17
CA PHE A 18 5.73 -3.65 8.08
C PHE A 18 6.32 -3.26 6.73
N SER A 19 5.60 -3.52 5.64
CA SER A 19 6.04 -3.14 4.30
C SER A 19 6.33 -1.65 4.24
N THR A 20 5.33 -0.83 4.59
CA THR A 20 5.39 0.64 4.50
C THR A 20 6.61 1.25 5.19
N VAL A 21 7.07 0.67 6.30
CA VAL A 21 8.17 1.22 7.10
C VAL A 21 9.53 0.62 6.70
N PHE A 22 9.60 -0.69 6.50
CA PHE A 22 10.87 -1.41 6.45
C PHE A 22 11.23 -1.93 5.06
N CYS A 23 10.26 -2.16 4.18
CA CYS A 23 10.53 -2.74 2.88
C CYS A 23 10.99 -1.68 1.86
N PRO A 24 11.84 -2.06 0.90
CA PRO A 24 12.28 -1.15 -0.14
C PRO A 24 11.19 -1.02 -1.23
N PHE A 25 10.82 0.20 -1.58
CA PHE A 25 9.85 0.53 -2.63
C PHE A 25 10.51 1.04 -3.90
N LEU A 26 11.66 1.70 -3.75
CA LEU A 26 12.42 2.25 -4.85
C LEU A 26 13.91 2.01 -4.60
N LYS A 27 14.68 1.72 -5.65
CA LYS A 27 16.14 1.78 -5.60
C LYS A 27 16.60 3.01 -6.33
N VAL A 28 17.30 3.87 -5.61
CA VAL A 28 17.93 5.08 -6.12
C VAL A 28 19.41 4.81 -6.37
N PRO A 29 19.97 5.24 -7.51
CA PRO A 29 21.39 5.08 -7.80
C PRO A 29 22.22 5.79 -6.75
N LEU A 30 23.38 5.24 -6.40
CA LEU A 30 24.35 5.80 -5.44
C LEU A 30 23.87 5.85 -3.97
N VAL A 31 22.56 5.99 -3.73
CA VAL A 31 21.97 6.04 -2.37
C VAL A 31 21.50 4.66 -1.89
N GLY A 32 20.99 3.82 -2.79
CA GLY A 32 20.54 2.46 -2.47
C GLY A 32 19.01 2.34 -2.36
N ASN A 33 18.56 1.47 -1.47
CA ASN A 33 17.14 1.14 -1.33
C ASN A 33 16.41 2.16 -0.45
N TRP A 34 15.31 2.69 -0.95
CA TRP A 34 14.43 3.61 -0.26
C TRP A 34 13.15 2.91 0.17
N ASN A 35 12.72 3.15 1.40
CA ASN A 35 11.39 2.77 1.86
C ASN A 35 10.33 3.77 1.34
N LEU A 36 9.07 3.58 1.71
CA LEU A 36 7.98 4.41 1.20
C LEU A 36 8.11 5.88 1.64
N TYR A 37 8.54 6.12 2.88
CA TYR A 37 8.77 7.47 3.42
C TYR A 37 9.79 8.26 2.60
N GLN A 38 10.92 7.63 2.28
CA GLN A 38 11.98 8.24 1.49
C GLN A 38 11.58 8.42 0.02
N THR A 39 10.72 7.52 -0.49
CA THR A 39 10.24 7.58 -1.88
C THR A 39 9.37 8.81 -2.12
N ASP A 40 8.36 9.03 -1.26
CA ASP A 40 7.47 10.19 -1.35
C ASP A 40 6.71 10.37 -0.02
N LEU A 41 6.90 11.52 0.63
CA LEU A 41 6.31 11.81 1.93
C LEU A 41 4.78 11.84 1.90
N ILE A 42 4.18 12.34 0.82
CA ILE A 42 2.73 12.44 0.67
C ILE A 42 2.15 11.03 0.51
N LEU A 43 2.80 10.21 -0.30
CA LEU A 43 2.39 8.84 -0.54
C LEU A 43 2.50 8.00 0.74
N PHE A 44 3.59 8.15 1.49
CA PHE A 44 3.74 7.53 2.81
C PHE A 44 2.66 7.99 3.79
N GLY A 45 2.44 9.30 3.91
CA GLY A 45 1.44 9.88 4.81
C GLY A 45 0.02 9.38 4.50
N GLY A 46 -0.37 9.35 3.23
CA GLY A 46 -1.67 8.80 2.81
C GLY A 46 -1.81 7.31 3.10
N THR A 47 -0.73 6.54 2.90
CA THR A 47 -0.73 5.09 3.15
C THR A 47 -0.85 4.76 4.64
N ILE A 48 -0.05 5.41 5.50
CA ILE A 48 -0.16 5.24 6.96
C ILE A 48 -1.47 5.81 7.50
N GLY A 49 -1.95 6.92 6.96
CA GLY A 49 -3.24 7.50 7.35
C GLY A 49 -4.39 6.52 7.11
N LEU A 50 -4.48 5.95 5.90
CA LEU A 50 -5.49 4.94 5.57
C LEU A 50 -5.32 3.64 6.38
N LEU A 51 -4.09 3.19 6.62
CA LEU A 51 -3.81 2.07 7.54
C LEU A 51 -4.27 2.38 8.96
N GLY A 52 -4.06 3.59 9.46
CA GLY A 52 -4.54 4.04 10.77
C GLY A 52 -6.06 4.02 10.87
N VAL A 53 -6.76 4.48 9.84
CA VAL A 53 -8.23 4.39 9.75
C VAL A 53 -8.70 2.93 9.71
N LEU A 54 -7.98 2.07 8.99
CA LEU A 54 -8.27 0.64 8.94
C LEU A 54 -8.13 -0.01 10.32
N VAL A 55 -7.04 0.29 11.05
CA VAL A 55 -6.82 -0.14 12.44
C VAL A 55 -7.92 0.39 13.36
N LEU A 56 -8.32 1.65 13.21
CA LEU A 56 -9.40 2.25 13.99
C LEU A 56 -10.73 1.48 13.81
N PHE A 57 -11.11 1.14 12.58
CA PHE A 57 -12.35 0.39 12.38
C PHE A 57 -12.25 -1.08 12.82
N PHE A 58 -11.04 -1.65 12.80
CA PHE A 58 -10.77 -2.94 13.41
C PHE A 58 -11.00 -2.91 14.93
N THR A 59 -10.44 -1.93 15.64
CA THR A 59 -10.56 -1.80 17.10
C THR A 59 -11.98 -1.45 17.54
N LEU A 60 -12.66 -0.57 16.81
CA LEU A 60 -14.08 -0.21 17.04
C LEU A 60 -15.07 -1.32 16.64
N ARG A 61 -14.58 -2.44 16.09
CA ARG A 61 -15.39 -3.58 15.60
C ARG A 61 -16.44 -3.17 14.55
N LYS A 62 -16.17 -2.11 13.79
CA LYS A 62 -17.04 -1.61 12.72
C LYS A 62 -16.75 -2.36 11.41
N VAL A 63 -17.22 -3.60 11.31
CA VAL A 63 -16.88 -4.53 10.21
C VAL A 63 -17.16 -3.96 8.81
N SER A 64 -18.31 -3.31 8.62
CA SER A 64 -18.65 -2.69 7.33
C SER A 64 -17.68 -1.58 6.94
N TRP A 65 -17.27 -0.74 7.90
CA TRP A 65 -16.33 0.35 7.67
C TRP A 65 -14.91 -0.17 7.45
N PHE A 66 -14.48 -1.16 8.22
CA PHE A 66 -13.22 -1.87 8.00
C PHE A 66 -13.13 -2.40 6.57
N ARG A 67 -14.20 -3.06 6.09
CA ARG A 67 -14.30 -3.57 4.72
C ARG A 67 -14.13 -2.46 3.69
N TRP A 68 -14.89 -1.37 3.80
CA TRP A 68 -14.79 -0.25 2.86
C TRP A 68 -13.40 0.39 2.86
N THR A 69 -12.81 0.60 4.03
CA THR A 69 -11.45 1.14 4.14
C THR A 69 -10.40 0.19 3.56
N SER A 70 -10.57 -1.13 3.70
CA SER A 70 -9.65 -2.10 3.09
C SER A 70 -9.66 -2.03 1.56
N TYR A 71 -10.83 -1.85 0.94
CA TYR A 71 -10.95 -1.62 -0.50
C TYR A 71 -10.36 -0.27 -0.91
N LEU A 72 -10.64 0.79 -0.14
CA LEU A 72 -10.07 2.12 -0.39
C LEU A 72 -8.54 2.09 -0.35
N LEU A 73 -7.97 1.40 0.65
CA LEU A 73 -6.52 1.22 0.77
C LEU A 73 -5.95 0.41 -0.42
N LEU A 74 -6.66 -0.62 -0.90
CA LEU A 74 -6.23 -1.38 -2.08
C LEU A 74 -6.19 -0.52 -3.33
N ILE A 75 -7.23 0.27 -3.57
CA ILE A 75 -7.31 1.21 -4.69
C ILE A 75 -6.21 2.27 -4.56
N TRP A 76 -6.02 2.82 -3.35
CA TRP A 76 -4.95 3.76 -3.07
C TRP A 76 -3.57 3.18 -3.41
N CYS A 77 -3.27 1.94 -2.99
CA CYS A 77 -2.01 1.27 -3.34
C CYS A 77 -1.81 1.14 -4.85
N ALA A 78 -2.86 0.83 -5.61
CA ALA A 78 -2.79 0.76 -7.07
C ALA A 78 -2.51 2.12 -7.71
N VAL A 79 -3.22 3.17 -7.29
CA VAL A 79 -3.01 4.54 -7.77
C VAL A 79 -1.60 5.03 -7.40
N ALA A 80 -1.16 4.79 -6.18
CA ALA A 80 0.17 5.13 -5.69
C ALA A 80 1.28 4.44 -6.49
N PHE A 81 1.14 3.13 -6.74
CA PHE A 81 2.08 2.36 -7.55
C PHE A 81 2.17 2.92 -8.97
N LEU A 82 1.02 3.14 -9.63
CA LEU A 82 0.98 3.71 -10.97
C LEU A 82 1.55 5.12 -11.02
N GLY A 83 1.26 5.94 -10.01
CA GLY A 83 1.82 7.29 -9.87
C GLY A 83 3.34 7.27 -9.81
N VAL A 84 3.94 6.41 -8.98
CA VAL A 84 5.39 6.27 -8.88
C VAL A 84 5.98 5.66 -10.17
N TYR A 85 5.32 4.65 -10.75
CA TYR A 85 5.72 4.05 -12.01
C TYR A 85 5.78 5.09 -13.13
N PHE A 86 4.73 5.87 -13.34
CA PHE A 86 4.72 6.92 -14.37
C PHE A 86 5.68 8.06 -14.04
N LYS A 87 5.84 8.42 -12.76
CA LYS A 87 6.80 9.44 -12.34
C LYS A 87 8.23 9.05 -12.75
N ILE A 88 8.62 7.81 -12.53
CA ILE A 88 9.95 7.30 -12.88
C ILE A 88 10.13 7.15 -14.39
N ASN A 89 9.08 6.73 -15.12
CA ASN A 89 9.20 6.46 -16.56
C ASN A 89 8.97 7.68 -17.47
N ASN A 90 8.22 8.70 -17.03
CA ASN A 90 7.78 9.82 -17.88
C ASN A 90 8.15 11.22 -17.35
N TYR A 91 8.56 11.36 -16.09
CA TYR A 91 8.71 12.67 -15.45
C TYR A 91 10.17 12.99 -15.14
N PHE A 92 10.90 13.34 -16.20
CA PHE A 92 11.80 14.47 -16.12
C PHE A 92 11.76 15.19 -17.49
N GLY A 93 11.73 16.53 -17.49
CA GLY A 93 11.50 17.38 -18.66
C GLY A 93 12.77 18.02 -19.28
N MET A 94 13.95 17.56 -18.89
CA MET A 94 15.27 17.91 -19.41
C MET A 94 15.90 16.73 -20.19
N LYS A 95 15.58 16.64 -21.49
CA LYS A 95 15.92 15.58 -22.47
C LYS A 95 17.33 14.95 -22.44
N PHE A 96 18.30 15.48 -21.68
CA PHE A 96 19.68 14.99 -21.60
C PHE A 96 20.07 14.33 -20.27
N VAL A 97 19.56 14.80 -19.12
CA VAL A 97 19.89 14.25 -17.78
C VAL A 97 18.93 13.11 -17.39
N ASP A 98 17.75 13.13 -18.00
CA ASP A 98 16.61 12.31 -17.64
C ASP A 98 16.71 10.87 -18.11
N GLY A 99 17.35 10.65 -19.27
CA GLY A 99 17.56 9.31 -19.81
C GLY A 99 18.47 8.44 -18.92
N ILE A 100 19.35 9.05 -18.13
CA ILE A 100 20.31 8.34 -17.26
C ILE A 100 19.70 8.10 -15.88
N LEU A 101 18.99 9.08 -15.30
CA LEU A 101 18.33 8.95 -13.99
C LEU A 101 17.04 8.11 -14.05
N ALA A 102 16.22 8.24 -15.09
CA ALA A 102 14.99 7.45 -15.23
C ALA A 102 15.28 5.95 -15.44
N LYS A 103 16.34 5.60 -16.18
CA LYS A 103 16.76 4.19 -16.40
C LYS A 103 17.31 3.51 -15.15
N THR A 104 17.64 4.27 -14.12
CA THR A 104 18.40 3.77 -12.96
C THR A 104 17.56 3.74 -11.68
N LEU A 105 16.35 4.30 -11.71
CA LEU A 105 15.34 4.13 -10.67
C LEU A 105 14.54 2.85 -10.91
N HIS A 106 14.61 1.92 -9.95
CA HIS A 106 13.92 0.63 -10.07
C HIS A 106 12.93 0.42 -8.93
N LEU A 107 11.68 0.10 -9.28
CA LEU A 107 10.70 -0.37 -8.32
C LEU A 107 11.19 -1.64 -7.60
N LYS A 108 10.86 -1.76 -6.32
CA LYS A 108 11.29 -2.86 -5.46
C LYS A 108 10.11 -3.63 -4.87
N TRP A 109 10.42 -4.75 -4.26
CA TRP A 109 9.46 -5.75 -3.80
C TRP A 109 8.57 -5.29 -2.62
N GLY A 110 8.87 -4.15 -1.98
CA GLY A 110 8.01 -3.57 -0.95
C GLY A 110 6.59 -3.30 -1.44
N TRP A 111 6.43 -2.90 -2.71
CA TRP A 111 5.11 -2.81 -3.34
C TRP A 111 4.33 -4.11 -3.27
N LEU A 112 4.96 -5.23 -3.65
CA LEU A 112 4.32 -6.55 -3.63
C LEU A 112 3.90 -6.94 -2.20
N VAL A 113 4.75 -6.71 -1.21
CA VAL A 113 4.43 -7.02 0.19
C VAL A 113 3.30 -6.13 0.73
N LEU A 114 3.27 -4.85 0.33
CA LEU A 114 2.16 -3.95 0.65
C LEU A 114 0.84 -4.46 0.05
N PHE A 115 0.84 -4.80 -1.25
CA PHE A 115 -0.34 -5.36 -1.92
C PHE A 115 -0.82 -6.66 -1.26
N ILE A 116 0.08 -7.56 -0.89
CA ILE A 116 -0.28 -8.80 -0.18
C ILE A 116 -0.96 -8.49 1.15
N GLY A 117 -0.39 -7.60 1.98
CA GLY A 117 -0.97 -7.23 3.25
C GLY A 117 -2.38 -6.65 3.09
N VAL A 118 -2.54 -5.68 2.19
CA VAL A 118 -3.83 -5.04 1.93
C VAL A 118 -4.85 -6.02 1.34
N PHE A 119 -4.43 -6.91 0.44
CA PHE A 119 -5.29 -7.92 -0.15
C PHE A 119 -5.79 -8.93 0.90
N ILE A 120 -4.93 -9.35 1.83
CA ILE A 120 -5.32 -10.18 2.96
C ILE A 120 -6.36 -9.45 3.84
N SER A 121 -6.19 -8.15 4.10
CA SER A 121 -7.19 -7.35 4.83
C SER A 121 -8.54 -7.32 4.10
N VAL A 122 -8.55 -7.19 2.78
CA VAL A 122 -9.79 -7.24 1.97
C VAL A 122 -10.47 -8.61 2.09
N LEU A 123 -9.72 -9.71 2.00
CA LEU A 123 -10.24 -11.08 2.11
C LEU A 123 -10.71 -11.45 3.51
N SER A 124 -10.32 -10.68 4.53
CA SER A 124 -10.68 -10.96 5.92
C SER A 124 -12.18 -10.79 6.21
N VAL A 125 -12.94 -10.08 5.36
CA VAL A 125 -14.37 -9.86 5.55
C VAL A 125 -15.20 -10.70 4.57
N LYS A 126 -16.07 -11.55 5.10
CA LYS A 126 -16.99 -12.38 4.31
C LYS A 126 -18.45 -11.95 4.53
N LYS A 127 -19.25 -12.01 3.47
CA LYS A 127 -20.71 -11.88 3.57
C LYS A 127 -21.28 -13.25 3.89
N VAL A 128 -21.95 -13.39 5.02
CA VAL A 128 -22.72 -14.59 5.36
C VAL A 128 -24.05 -14.50 4.64
N LYS A 129 -24.35 -15.51 3.81
CA LYS A 129 -25.70 -15.70 3.26
C LYS A 129 -26.62 -16.12 4.40
N GLU A 130 -27.71 -15.39 4.58
CA GLU A 130 -28.81 -15.86 5.43
C GLU A 130 -29.38 -17.11 4.75
N ILE A 131 -29.40 -18.22 5.49
CA ILE A 131 -30.12 -19.42 5.08
C ILE A 131 -31.56 -19.13 5.51
N ASN A 132 -32.40 -18.76 4.55
CA ASN A 132 -33.86 -18.75 4.73
C ASN A 132 -34.37 -20.19 4.70
#